data_AF-A0YSH4-F1
#
_entry.id   AF-A0YSH4-F1
#
_cell.length_a   1.000
_cell.length_b   1.000
_cell.length_c   1.000
_cell.angle_alpha   90.00
_cell.angle_beta   90.00
_cell.angle_gamma   90.00
#
_symmetry.space_group_name_H-M   'P 1'
#
loop_
_entity.id
_entity.type
_entity.pdbx_description
1 polymer ?
#
loop_
_entity_poly.entity_id
_entity_poly.type
_entity_poly.pdbx_seq_one_letter_code
_entity_poly.pdbx_strand_id
1 'polypeptide(L)'
;MRQKFQQLLKRRGVTQEQFAEMVGTAWAEVSGRKLSRQAVSAWVRGHAIPRLSPAEMLVILEILECTLTELAIAFQESPDKSQKSE
;
A
#
# COMPACT_ATOMS: atom_id res chain seq x y z
N MET A 1 -12.84 -5.16 9.60
CA MET A 1 -11.45 -4.70 9.38
C MET A 1 -11.48 -3.52 8.40
N ARG A 2 -11.23 -2.28 8.84
CA ARG A 2 -11.23 -1.13 7.91
C ARG A 2 -9.97 -1.21 7.05
N GLN A 3 -10.13 -1.44 5.75
CA GLN A 3 -9.04 -1.47 4.77
C GLN A 3 -8.55 -0.04 4.52
N LYS A 4 -7.80 0.53 5.48
CA LYS A 4 -7.33 1.93 5.45
C LYS A 4 -6.52 2.24 4.18
N PHE A 5 -5.73 1.29 3.68
CA PHE A 5 -5.05 1.45 2.40
C PHE A 5 -6.02 1.60 1.22
N GLN A 6 -7.13 0.86 1.22
CA GLN A 6 -8.18 1.03 0.20
C GLN A 6 -8.81 2.43 0.23
N GLN A 7 -8.85 3.08 1.41
CA GLN A 7 -9.37 4.44 1.52
C GLN A 7 -8.45 5.45 0.83
N LEU A 8 -7.13 5.24 0.89
CA LEU A 8 -6.16 6.06 0.14
C LEU A 8 -6.37 5.93 -1.38
N LEU A 9 -6.58 4.69 -1.87
CA LEU A 9 -6.90 4.47 -3.29
C LEU A 9 -8.19 5.18 -3.72
N LYS A 10 -9.26 5.02 -2.92
CA LYS A 10 -10.56 5.65 -3.17
C LYS A 10 -10.48 7.17 -3.17
N ARG A 11 -9.73 7.76 -2.24
CA ARG A 11 -9.52 9.22 -2.17
C ARG A 11 -8.91 9.76 -3.47
N ARG A 12 -8.03 8.98 -4.09
CA ARG A 12 -7.36 9.33 -5.35
C ARG A 12 -8.14 8.91 -6.60
N GLY A 13 -9.26 8.22 -6.43
CA GLY A 13 -10.06 7.73 -7.55
C GLY A 13 -9.36 6.65 -8.37
N VAL A 14 -8.39 5.92 -7.79
CA VAL A 14 -7.63 4.88 -8.51
C VAL A 14 -8.06 3.48 -8.09
N THR A 15 -8.09 2.55 -9.05
CA THR A 15 -8.28 1.12 -8.79
C THR A 15 -6.97 0.47 -8.32
N GLN A 16 -7.04 -0.77 -7.82
CA GLN A 16 -5.83 -1.54 -7.48
C GLN A 16 -4.97 -1.81 -8.70
N GLU A 17 -5.61 -2.08 -9.83
CA GLU A 17 -4.97 -2.30 -11.13
C GLU A 17 -4.20 -1.06 -11.58
N GLN A 18 -4.86 0.11 -11.60
CA GLN A 18 -4.24 1.38 -12.00
C GLN A 18 -3.09 1.74 -11.06
N PHE A 19 -3.29 1.57 -9.76
CA PHE A 19 -2.22 1.82 -8.78
C PHE A 19 -1.01 0.90 -9.00
N ALA A 20 -1.24 -0.41 -9.22
CA ALA A 20 -0.16 -1.36 -9.48
C ALA A 20 0.62 -1.00 -10.75
N GLU A 21 -0.07 -0.55 -11.80
CA GLU A 21 0.54 -0.12 -13.05
C GLU A 21 1.37 1.17 -12.88
N MET A 22 0.79 2.22 -12.28
CA MET A 22 1.50 3.49 -12.05
C MET A 22 2.76 3.31 -11.19
N VAL A 23 2.63 2.59 -10.07
CA VAL A 23 3.76 2.29 -9.18
C VAL A 23 4.74 1.36 -9.87
N GLY A 24 4.27 0.36 -10.61
CA GLY A 24 5.11 -0.60 -11.32
C GLY A 24 6.01 0.06 -12.36
N THR A 25 5.48 1.04 -13.09
CA THR A 25 6.24 1.86 -14.05
C THR A 25 7.29 2.70 -13.32
N ALA A 26 6.87 3.46 -12.30
CA ALA A 26 7.78 4.35 -11.56
C ALA A 26 8.89 3.57 -10.82
N TRP A 27 8.58 2.42 -10.21
CA TRP A 27 9.57 1.59 -9.52
C TRP A 27 10.58 0.94 -10.45
N ALA A 28 10.19 0.61 -11.69
CA ALA A 28 11.13 0.08 -12.67
C ALA A 28 12.28 1.08 -12.93
N GLU A 29 11.99 2.37 -12.89
CA GLU A 29 12.97 3.46 -13.07
C GLU A 29 13.81 3.70 -11.81
N VAL A 30 13.20 3.72 -10.62
CA VAL A 30 13.89 4.13 -9.38
C VAL A 30 14.51 2.99 -8.56
N SER A 31 14.03 1.76 -8.71
CA SER A 31 14.52 0.60 -7.94
C SER A 31 14.70 -0.68 -8.75
N GLY A 32 14.29 -0.70 -10.02
CA GLY A 32 14.28 -1.92 -10.85
C GLY A 32 13.27 -2.98 -10.42
N ARG A 33 12.44 -2.71 -9.39
CA ARG A 33 11.40 -3.62 -8.93
C ARG A 33 10.09 -3.35 -9.67
N LYS A 34 9.26 -4.38 -9.77
CA LYS A 34 7.88 -4.27 -10.25
C LYS A 34 6.91 -4.58 -9.12
N LEU A 35 5.84 -3.80 -9.03
CA LEU A 35 4.75 -4.08 -8.12
C LEU A 35 3.72 -4.97 -8.80
N SER A 36 3.44 -6.13 -8.22
CA SER A 36 2.40 -7.03 -8.75
C SER A 36 1.03 -6.64 -8.24
N ARG A 37 0.00 -6.87 -9.08
CA ARG A 37 -1.41 -6.68 -8.70
C ARG A 37 -1.79 -7.53 -7.46
N GLN A 38 -1.18 -8.71 -7.33
CA GLN A 38 -1.39 -9.59 -6.19
C GLN A 38 -0.85 -8.99 -4.88
N ALA A 39 0.30 -8.31 -4.92
CA ALA A 39 0.85 -7.60 -3.77
C ALA A 39 -0.07 -6.47 -3.33
N VAL A 40 -0.58 -5.66 -4.26
CA VAL A 40 -1.56 -4.59 -3.97
C VAL A 40 -2.82 -5.15 -3.32
N SER A 41 -3.35 -6.27 -3.84
CA SER A 41 -4.50 -6.95 -3.24
C SER A 41 -4.23 -7.43 -1.82
N ALA A 42 -3.03 -7.95 -1.55
CA ALA A 42 -2.62 -8.35 -0.20
C ALA A 42 -2.53 -7.14 0.76
N TRP A 43 -2.05 -5.98 0.28
CA TRP A 43 -2.01 -4.74 1.05
C TRP A 43 -3.41 -4.24 1.39
N VAL A 44 -4.29 -4.18 0.39
CA VAL A 44 -5.69 -3.78 0.57
C VAL A 44 -6.40 -4.67 1.59
N ARG A 45 -6.17 -5.98 1.54
CA ARG A 45 -6.77 -6.94 2.47
C ARG A 45 -6.12 -6.96 3.85
N GLY A 46 -5.02 -6.24 4.06
CA GLY A 46 -4.25 -6.28 5.32
C GLY A 46 -3.57 -7.63 5.56
N HIS A 47 -3.30 -8.39 4.50
CA HIS A 47 -2.58 -9.67 4.56
C HIS A 47 -1.06 -9.50 4.51
N ALA A 48 -0.58 -8.33 4.06
CA ALA A 48 0.84 -8.03 3.97
C ALA A 48 1.11 -6.54 4.21
N ILE A 49 2.24 -6.27 4.87
CA ILE A 49 2.83 -4.93 5.00
C ILE A 49 3.96 -4.83 3.96
N PRO A 50 4.04 -3.76 3.17
CA PRO A 50 5.06 -3.63 2.15
C PRO A 50 6.45 -3.40 2.76
N ARG A 51 7.48 -4.00 2.15
CA ARG A 51 8.87 -3.63 2.36
C ARG A 51 9.30 -2.69 1.24
N LEU A 52 9.43 -1.41 1.58
CA LEU A 52 9.70 -0.31 0.67
C LEU A 52 11.08 0.26 0.97
N SER A 53 11.87 0.51 -0.09
CA SER A 53 12.99 1.44 0.01
C SER A 53 12.47 2.89 0.15
N PRO A 54 13.32 3.85 0.57
CA PRO A 54 12.92 5.25 0.61
C PRO A 54 12.41 5.79 -0.74
N ALA A 55 13.06 5.42 -1.85
CA ALA A 55 12.64 5.85 -3.19
C ALA A 55 11.26 5.28 -3.56
N GLU A 56 11.03 4.00 -3.28
CA GLU A 56 9.75 3.34 -3.54
C GLU A 56 8.61 3.94 -2.70
N MET A 57 8.91 4.32 -1.46
CA MET A 57 7.98 4.97 -0.56
C MET A 57 7.58 6.36 -1.10
N LEU A 58 8.53 7.17 -1.55
CA LEU A 58 8.25 8.49 -2.14
C LEU A 58 7.29 8.38 -3.33
N VAL A 59 7.50 7.41 -4.22
CA VAL A 59 6.60 7.15 -5.35
C VAL A 59 5.17 6.86 -4.89
N ILE A 60 4.99 6.04 -3.83
CA ILE A 60 3.67 5.76 -3.30
C ILE A 60 3.02 7.02 -2.71
N LEU A 61 3.78 7.84 -1.97
CA LEU A 61 3.27 9.07 -1.37
C LEU A 61 2.81 10.07 -2.45
N GLU A 62 3.56 10.19 -3.54
CA GLU A 62 3.24 11.05 -4.67
C GLU A 62 2.00 10.56 -5.43
N ILE A 63 1.97 9.29 -5.84
CA ILE A 63 0.83 8.71 -6.54
C ILE A 63 -0.44 8.81 -5.68
N LEU A 64 -0.33 8.55 -4.38
CA LEU A 64 -1.48 8.59 -3.48
C LEU A 64 -1.82 9.98 -2.94
N GLU A 65 -1.03 11.01 -3.25
CA GLU A 65 -1.04 12.33 -2.58
C GLU A 65 -1.38 12.17 -1.10
N CYS A 66 -0.55 11.39 -0.41
CA CYS A 66 -0.72 11.11 1.00
C CYS A 66 0.56 11.44 1.76
N THR A 67 0.39 11.69 3.06
CA THR A 67 1.53 11.89 3.94
C THR A 67 2.10 10.55 4.38
N LEU A 68 3.38 10.55 4.81
CA LEU A 68 3.99 9.38 5.42
C LEU A 68 3.17 8.85 6.60
N THR A 69 2.60 9.75 7.40
CA THR A 69 1.75 9.40 8.53
C THR A 69 0.49 8.67 8.09
N GLU A 70 -0.19 9.15 7.05
CA GLU A 70 -1.38 8.48 6.50
C GLU A 70 -1.05 7.08 5.96
N LEU A 71 0.08 6.95 5.26
CA LEU A 71 0.56 5.67 4.75
C LEU A 71 0.90 4.71 5.91
N ALA A 72 1.57 5.19 6.95
CA ALA A 72 1.88 4.40 8.13
C ALA A 72 0.60 3.93 8.84
N ILE A 73 -0.37 4.82 9.05
CA ILE A 73 -1.68 4.49 9.62
C ILE A 73 -2.42 3.45 8.78
N ALA A 74 -2.25 3.48 7.45
CA ALA A 74 -2.87 2.52 6.55
C ALA A 74 -2.33 1.09 6.69
N PHE A 75 -1.09 0.94 7.17
CA PHE A 75 -0.42 -0.35 7.38
C PHE A 75 -0.25 -0.74 8.86
N GLN A 76 -0.71 0.07 9.81
CA GLN A 76 -0.77 -0.33 11.21
C GLN A 76 -1.63 -1.59 11.36
N GLU A 77 -1.07 -2.63 11.96
CA GLU A 77 -1.84 -3.81 12.34
C GLU A 77 -2.96 -3.39 13.29
N SER A 78 -4.21 -3.76 12.96
CA SER A 78 -5.28 -3.66 13.96
C SER A 78 -4.93 -4.59 15.12
N PRO A 79 -5.05 -4.15 16.39
CA PRO A 79 -4.75 -4.98 17.58
C PRO A 79 -5.68 -6.20 17.77
N ASP A 80 -6.47 -6.57 16.76
CA ASP A 80 -7.58 -7.53 16.86
C ASP A 80 -7.18 -8.93 16.36
N LYS A 81 -5.95 -9.34 16.65
CA LYS A 81 -5.45 -10.72 16.42
C LYS A 81 -4.85 -11.37 17.67
N SER A 82 -5.10 -10.82 18.86
CA SER A 82 -4.63 -11.38 20.14
C SER A 82 -5.75 -11.81 21.09
N GLN A 83 -6.90 -12.26 20.56
CA GLN A 83 -7.87 -13.03 21.34
C GLN A 83 -8.31 -14.28 20.57
N LYS A 84 -7.45 -15.30 20.59
CA LYS A 84 -7.85 -16.71 20.64
C LYS A 84 -6.64 -17.55 21.01
N SER A 85 -6.49 -17.76 22.32
CA SER A 85 -5.78 -18.88 22.90
C SER A 85 -6.38 -19.05 24.29
N GLU A 86 -7.58 -19.64 24.32
CA GLU A 86 -8.04 -20.47 25.44
C GLU A 86 -7.54 -21.89 25.18
#